data_AF-A0A1N6CQD8-F1
#
_entry.id   AF-A0A1N6CQD8-F1
#
_cell.length_a   1.000
_cell.length_b   1.000
_cell.length_c   1.000
_cell.angle_alpha   90.00
_cell.angle_beta   90.00
_cell.angle_gamma   90.00
#
_symmetry.space_group_name_H-M   'P 1'
#
loop_
_entity.id
_entity.type
_entity.pdbx_description
1 polymer ?
#
loop_
_entity_poly.entity_id
_entity_poly.type
_entity_poly.pdbx_seq_one_letter_code
_entity_poly.pdbx_strand_id
1 'polypeptide(L)'
;MCQPCPKAGLVNPRQRPYLDAMSFIKDVSIVGGIKDFIAFVRQSPRERVIPGILAISVTSFILALFVIDPWVNTAPPPGPKVIYFESWSLDRTDEEILADRWQIQCQKDKWAAKRKESMKELARMSGMDPEEIEREAEAARKARGEVEVARPAGLLC
;
A
#
# COMPACT_ATOMS: atom_id res chain seq x y z
N MET A 1 48.17 60.67 26.98
CA MET A 1 48.38 59.23 27.22
C MET A 1 47.02 58.62 27.53
N CYS A 2 46.41 57.92 26.57
CA CYS A 2 45.09 57.31 26.70
C CYS A 2 45.22 55.93 27.39
N GLN A 3 44.42 55.68 28.42
CA GLN A 3 44.20 54.33 28.94
C GLN A 3 43.35 53.50 27.94
N PRO A 4 43.60 52.20 27.77
CA PRO A 4 42.84 51.37 26.84
C PRO A 4 41.45 50.98 27.40
N CYS A 5 40.43 51.06 26.53
CA CYS A 5 39.04 50.63 26.78
C CYS A 5 38.92 49.18 27.31
N PRO A 6 37.98 48.91 28.23
CA PRO A 6 37.63 47.54 28.60
C PRO A 6 36.90 46.87 27.42
N LYS A 7 37.33 45.66 27.06
CA LYS A 7 36.68 44.85 26.02
C LYS A 7 35.26 44.51 26.47
N ALA A 8 34.27 45.09 25.80
CA ALA A 8 32.88 44.70 25.92
C ALA A 8 32.73 43.23 25.50
N GLY A 9 32.61 42.34 26.48
CA GLY A 9 32.23 40.97 26.25
C GLY A 9 30.78 40.92 25.77
N LEU A 10 30.57 40.34 24.58
CA LEU A 10 29.25 39.91 24.13
C LEU A 10 28.77 38.78 25.06
N VAL A 11 28.08 39.12 26.14
CA VAL A 11 27.28 38.16 26.88
C VAL A 11 26.07 37.84 26.02
N ASN A 12 26.13 36.69 25.35
CA ASN A 12 24.96 36.05 24.78
C ASN A 12 24.24 35.33 25.95
N PRO A 13 23.08 35.80 26.44
CA PRO A 13 22.33 35.02 27.40
C PRO A 13 21.86 33.76 26.69
N ARG A 14 22.49 32.63 27.01
CA ARG A 14 22.07 31.29 26.57
C ARG A 14 20.56 31.20 26.72
N GLN A 15 19.84 31.22 25.60
CA GLN A 15 18.42 30.89 25.56
C GLN A 15 18.32 29.46 26.09
N ARG A 16 17.70 29.29 27.27
CA ARG A 16 17.46 27.96 27.80
C ARG A 16 16.53 27.24 26.82
N PRO A 17 16.86 26.01 26.39
CA PRO A 17 15.98 25.27 25.49
C PRO A 17 14.62 25.13 26.15
N TYR A 18 13.55 25.41 25.39
CA TYR A 18 12.15 25.34 25.84
C TYR A 18 11.78 23.97 26.45
N LEU A 19 12.52 22.92 26.09
CA LEU A 19 12.40 21.57 26.65
C LEU A 19 12.83 21.49 28.13
N ASP A 20 13.64 22.43 28.63
CA ASP A 20 14.09 22.47 30.03
C ASP A 20 13.03 23.09 30.97
N ALA A 21 12.08 23.84 30.43
CA ALA A 21 10.94 24.40 31.18
C ALA A 21 9.83 23.35 31.44
N MET A 22 9.81 22.27 30.65
CA MET A 22 8.92 21.11 30.87
C MET A 22 9.61 20.08 31.77
N SER A 23 9.69 20.37 33.07
CA SER A 23 10.25 19.49 34.11
C SER A 23 9.69 18.06 34.08
N PHE A 24 8.48 17.87 33.56
CA PHE A 24 7.81 16.57 33.47
C PHE A 24 8.59 15.52 32.65
N ILE A 25 9.33 15.92 31.61
CA ILE A 25 10.05 14.97 30.74
C ILE A 25 11.42 14.60 31.33
N LYS A 26 11.96 15.42 32.24
CA LYS A 26 13.30 15.26 32.82
C LYS A 26 13.37 14.14 33.86
N ASP A 27 12.26 13.84 34.53
CA ASP A 27 12.16 12.82 35.58
C ASP A 27 11.64 11.46 35.05
N VAL A 28 11.31 11.35 33.76
CA VAL A 28 10.85 10.09 33.16
C VAL A 28 12.06 9.18 32.91
N SER A 29 12.33 8.29 33.87
CA SER A 29 13.35 7.26 33.71
C SER A 29 12.80 6.06 32.91
N ILE A 30 13.32 5.84 31.70
CA ILE A 30 12.95 4.71 30.84
C ILE A 30 13.25 3.37 31.56
N VAL A 31 14.39 3.30 32.24
CA VAL A 31 14.83 2.10 32.97
C VAL A 31 13.95 1.83 34.20
N GLY A 32 13.48 2.89 34.88
CA GLY A 32 12.56 2.77 36.01
C GLY A 32 11.18 2.27 35.57
N GLY A 33 10.63 2.87 34.51
CA GLY A 33 9.33 2.45 33.96
C GLY A 33 9.30 0.99 33.50
N ILE A 34 10.39 0.48 32.92
CA ILE A 34 10.49 -0.95 32.56
C ILE A 34 10.51 -1.84 33.81
N LYS A 35 11.24 -1.45 34.87
CA LYS A 35 11.26 -2.20 36.12
C LYS A 35 9.88 -2.23 36.79
N ASP A 36 9.17 -1.11 36.79
CA ASP A 36 7.82 -1.00 37.34
C ASP A 36 6.82 -1.83 36.53
N PHE A 37 6.94 -1.85 35.20
CA PHE A 37 6.14 -2.71 34.34
C PHE A 37 6.39 -4.19 34.62
N ILE A 38 7.64 -4.62 34.75
CA ILE A 38 7.98 -6.02 35.08
C ILE A 38 7.45 -6.39 36.46
N ALA A 39 7.55 -5.50 37.46
CA ALA A 39 7.01 -5.72 38.79
C ALA A 39 5.48 -5.86 38.76
N PHE A 40 4.79 -4.99 38.01
CA PHE A 40 3.35 -5.07 37.80
C PHE A 40 2.92 -6.38 37.12
N VAL A 41 3.61 -6.80 36.06
CA VAL A 41 3.31 -8.06 35.37
C VAL A 41 3.53 -9.26 36.29
N ARG A 42 4.58 -9.25 37.11
CA ARG A 42 4.85 -10.31 38.11
C ARG A 42 3.80 -10.40 39.21
N GLN A 43 3.25 -9.27 39.62
CA GLN A 43 2.25 -9.21 40.69
C GLN A 43 0.82 -9.46 40.17
N SER A 44 0.62 -9.43 38.86
CA SER A 44 -0.67 -9.62 38.22
C SER A 44 -1.15 -11.09 38.33
N PRO A 45 -2.42 -11.34 38.66
CA PRO A 45 -2.96 -12.70 38.74
C PRO A 45 -2.89 -13.41 37.38
N ARG A 46 -2.78 -14.74 37.43
CA ARG A 46 -2.60 -15.61 36.25
C ARG A 46 -3.67 -15.39 35.17
N GLU A 47 -4.88 -15.03 35.58
CA GLU A 47 -6.04 -14.68 34.74
C GLU A 47 -5.79 -13.50 33.80
N ARG A 48 -4.90 -12.56 34.16
CA ARG A 48 -4.59 -11.37 33.36
C ARG A 48 -3.35 -11.57 32.48
N VAL A 49 -2.45 -12.45 32.88
CA VAL A 49 -1.20 -12.72 32.16
C VAL A 49 -1.46 -13.59 30.92
N ILE A 50 -2.34 -14.59 31.03
CA ILE A 50 -2.68 -15.50 29.91
C ILE A 50 -3.20 -14.73 28.67
N PRO A 51 -4.25 -13.88 28.75
CA PRO A 51 -4.71 -13.14 27.59
C PRO A 51 -3.68 -12.12 27.07
N GLY A 52 -2.85 -11.55 27.96
CA GLY A 52 -1.75 -10.67 27.56
C GLY A 52 -0.69 -11.37 26.71
N ILE A 53 -0.28 -12.57 27.11
CA ILE A 53 0.64 -13.40 26.32
C ILE A 53 0.02 -13.80 24.98
N LEU A 54 -1.27 -14.15 24.97
CA LEU A 54 -1.99 -14.50 23.74
C LEU A 54 -2.04 -13.31 22.75
N ALA A 55 -2.31 -12.10 23.25
CA ALA A 55 -2.33 -10.91 22.40
C ALA A 55 -0.94 -10.61 21.79
N ILE A 56 0.11 -10.72 22.61
CA ILE A 56 1.50 -10.53 22.16
C ILE A 56 1.89 -11.62 21.16
N SER A 57 1.49 -12.88 21.38
CA SER A 57 1.85 -13.99 20.49
C SER A 57 1.18 -13.86 19.12
N VAL A 58 -0.11 -13.53 19.06
CA VAL A 58 -0.82 -13.31 17.79
C VAL A 58 -0.21 -12.14 17.01
N THR A 59 0.09 -11.03 17.70
CA THR A 59 0.71 -9.86 17.06
C THR A 59 2.10 -10.19 16.53
N SER A 60 2.91 -10.88 17.34
CA SER A 60 4.27 -11.27 16.95
C SER A 60 4.26 -12.27 15.80
N PHE A 61 3.27 -13.16 15.76
CA PHE A 61 3.07 -14.10 14.66
C PHE A 61 2.77 -13.37 13.34
N ILE A 62 1.89 -12.38 13.34
CA ILE A 62 1.60 -11.57 12.15
C ILE A 62 2.85 -10.83 11.66
N LEU A 63 3.63 -10.23 12.57
CA LEU A 63 4.88 -9.56 12.21
C LEU A 63 5.92 -10.54 11.65
N ALA A 64 6.03 -11.74 12.23
CA ALA A 64 6.91 -12.78 11.72
C ALA A 64 6.55 -13.19 10.29
N LEU A 65 5.25 -13.30 9.97
CA LEU A 65 4.80 -13.56 8.60
C LEU A 65 5.29 -12.46 7.64
N PHE A 66 5.14 -11.17 7.96
CA PHE A 66 5.65 -10.11 7.10
C PHE A 66 7.16 -10.11 6.93
N VAL A 67 7.91 -10.57 7.93
CA VAL A 67 9.37 -10.67 7.84
C VAL A 67 9.78 -11.86 6.97
N ILE A 68 9.07 -12.98 7.03
CA ILE A 68 9.39 -14.23 6.32
C ILE A 68 8.83 -14.22 4.89
N ASP A 69 7.68 -13.60 4.66
CA ASP A 69 7.01 -13.48 3.36
C ASP A 69 7.93 -13.00 2.22
N PRO A 70 8.79 -11.97 2.40
CA PRO A 70 9.74 -11.56 1.36
C PRO A 70 10.83 -12.61 1.06
N TRP A 71 11.08 -13.57 1.94
CA TRP A 71 12.06 -14.64 1.70
C TRP A 71 11.45 -15.87 1.06
N VAL A 72 10.17 -16.14 1.32
CA VAL A 72 9.48 -17.36 0.87
C VAL A 72 8.64 -17.12 -0.39
N ASN A 73 7.93 -15.99 -0.47
CA ASN A 73 6.98 -15.70 -1.54
C ASN A 73 7.46 -14.65 -2.53
N THR A 74 8.48 -13.86 -2.14
CA THR A 74 9.07 -12.86 -3.03
C THR A 74 10.38 -13.43 -3.57
N ALA A 75 10.37 -13.95 -4.81
CA ALA A 75 11.59 -14.06 -5.59
C ALA A 75 12.37 -12.74 -5.44
N PRO A 76 13.71 -12.76 -5.30
CA PRO A 76 14.51 -11.60 -4.89
C PRO A 76 13.99 -10.34 -5.59
N PRO A 77 13.63 -9.27 -4.83
CA PRO A 77 12.98 -8.11 -5.39
C PRO A 77 13.78 -7.72 -6.62
N PRO A 78 13.19 -7.79 -7.82
CA PRO A 78 13.96 -7.51 -9.00
C PRO A 78 14.45 -6.09 -8.82
N GLY A 79 15.76 -5.92 -8.65
CA GLY A 79 16.38 -4.61 -8.49
C GLY A 79 15.78 -3.67 -9.54
N PRO A 80 15.61 -2.37 -9.22
CA PRO A 80 14.73 -1.45 -9.93
C PRO A 80 14.70 -1.77 -11.42
N LYS A 81 13.63 -2.44 -11.86
CA LYS A 81 13.52 -2.84 -13.27
C LYS A 81 13.41 -1.54 -14.04
N VAL A 82 14.48 -1.15 -14.71
CA VAL A 82 14.41 -0.09 -15.71
C VAL A 82 13.59 -0.67 -16.85
N ILE A 83 12.27 -0.46 -16.79
CA ILE A 83 11.36 -0.82 -17.86
C ILE A 83 11.60 0.22 -18.94
N TYR A 84 12.40 -0.15 -19.93
CA TYR A 84 12.53 0.62 -21.16
C TYR A 84 11.21 0.48 -21.90
N PHE A 85 10.37 1.51 -21.84
CA PHE A 85 9.25 1.61 -22.75
C PHE A 85 9.84 1.97 -24.12
N GLU A 86 9.75 1.05 -25.08
CA GLU A 86 10.00 1.40 -26.47
C GLU A 86 8.95 2.45 -26.88
N SER A 87 9.37 3.71 -26.95
CA SER A 87 8.55 4.77 -27.52
C SER A 87 8.33 4.46 -28.99
N TRP A 88 7.06 4.42 -29.42
CA TRP A 88 6.70 4.24 -30.82
C TRP A 88 7.45 5.23 -31.72
N SER A 89 7.92 4.78 -32.89
CA SER A 89 8.59 5.66 -33.85
C SER A 89 7.65 6.76 -34.33
N LEU A 90 8.18 7.97 -34.50
CA LEU A 90 7.43 9.14 -35.00
C LEU A 90 6.96 8.95 -36.46
N ASP A 91 7.61 8.05 -37.20
CA ASP A 91 7.35 7.80 -38.63
C ASP A 91 6.24 6.75 -38.88
N ARG A 92 5.52 6.29 -37.85
CA ARG A 92 4.42 5.32 -38.04
C ARG A 92 3.24 5.93 -38.78
N THR A 93 2.64 5.12 -39.64
CA THR A 93 1.42 5.51 -40.37
C THR A 93 0.17 5.26 -39.51
N ASP A 94 -0.90 6.03 -39.76
CA ASP A 94 -2.17 5.88 -39.04
C ASP A 94 -2.79 4.47 -39.22
N GLU A 95 -2.55 3.84 -40.38
CA GLU A 95 -3.03 2.48 -40.67
C GLU A 95 -2.35 1.42 -39.79
N GLU A 96 -1.03 1.53 -39.61
CA GLU A 96 -0.26 0.66 -38.71
C GLU A 96 -0.69 0.84 -37.25
N ILE A 97 -0.96 2.08 -36.82
CA ILE A 97 -1.44 2.39 -35.47
C ILE A 97 -2.81 1.74 -35.22
N LEU A 98 -3.72 1.81 -36.20
CA LEU A 98 -5.02 1.19 -36.09
C LEU A 98 -4.91 -0.34 -36.04
N ALA A 99 -4.09 -0.94 -36.91
CA ALA A 99 -3.86 -2.38 -36.91
C ALA A 99 -3.32 -2.88 -35.55
N ASP A 100 -2.30 -2.23 -35.00
CA ASP A 100 -1.73 -2.55 -33.68
C ASP A 100 -2.77 -2.42 -32.55
N ARG A 101 -3.56 -1.34 -32.56
CA ARG A 101 -4.61 -1.12 -31.56
C ARG A 101 -5.62 -2.26 -31.55
N TRP A 102 -6.03 -2.73 -32.72
CA TRP A 102 -6.99 -3.82 -32.82
C TRP A 102 -6.41 -5.17 -32.42
N GLN A 103 -5.14 -5.44 -32.75
CA GLN A 103 -4.44 -6.65 -32.26
C GLN A 103 -4.36 -6.66 -30.74
N ILE A 104 -4.00 -5.54 -30.12
CA ILE A 104 -3.95 -5.42 -28.65
C ILE A 104 -5.34 -5.56 -28.05
N GLN A 105 -6.35 -4.89 -28.63
CA GLN A 105 -7.73 -5.00 -28.16
C GLN A 105 -8.22 -6.45 -28.22
N CYS A 106 -7.86 -7.18 -29.27
CA CYS A 106 -8.18 -8.59 -29.40
C CYS A 106 -7.63 -9.44 -28.25
N GLN A 107 -6.36 -9.23 -27.91
CA GLN A 107 -5.74 -9.94 -26.78
C GLN A 107 -6.43 -9.57 -25.47
N LYS A 108 -6.69 -8.28 -25.25
CA LYS A 108 -7.41 -7.80 -24.06
C LYS A 108 -8.80 -8.42 -23.93
N ASP A 109 -9.53 -8.55 -25.03
CA ASP A 109 -10.86 -9.18 -25.05
C ASP A 109 -10.76 -10.68 -24.70
N LYS A 110 -9.77 -11.40 -25.23
CA LYS A 110 -9.50 -12.81 -24.89
C LYS A 110 -9.23 -12.99 -23.39
N TRP A 111 -8.44 -12.10 -22.78
CA TRP A 111 -8.19 -12.12 -21.34
C TRP A 111 -9.41 -11.73 -20.51
N ALA A 112 -10.16 -10.73 -20.96
CA ALA A 112 -11.39 -10.29 -20.29
C ALA A 112 -12.46 -11.40 -20.30
N ALA A 113 -12.59 -12.14 -21.41
CA ALA A 113 -13.50 -13.29 -21.50
C ALA A 113 -13.15 -14.36 -20.46
N LYS A 114 -11.89 -14.79 -20.40
CA LYS A 114 -11.43 -15.76 -19.39
C LYS A 114 -11.68 -15.29 -17.96
N ARG A 115 -11.46 -13.99 -17.69
CA ARG A 115 -11.69 -13.39 -16.36
C ARG A 115 -13.17 -13.32 -16.02
N LYS A 116 -14.04 -13.07 -16.99
CA LYS A 116 -15.50 -13.14 -16.80
C LYS A 116 -15.93 -14.57 -16.48
N GLU A 117 -15.44 -15.56 -17.22
CA GLU A 117 -15.76 -16.97 -16.96
C GLU A 117 -15.37 -17.41 -15.56
N SER A 118 -14.14 -17.10 -15.12
CA SER A 118 -13.70 -17.43 -13.76
C SER A 118 -14.51 -16.69 -12.69
N MET A 119 -14.92 -15.44 -12.96
CA MET A 119 -15.79 -14.69 -12.04
C MET A 119 -17.20 -15.30 -11.97
N LYS A 120 -17.77 -15.74 -13.10
CA LYS A 120 -19.07 -16.43 -13.11
C LYS A 120 -19.01 -17.73 -12.30
N GLU A 121 -17.91 -18.47 -12.41
CA GLU A 121 -17.71 -19.69 -11.64
C GLU A 121 -17.66 -19.41 -10.13
N LEU A 122 -16.89 -18.40 -9.72
CA LEU A 122 -16.83 -17.95 -8.32
C LEU A 122 -18.19 -17.45 -7.80
N ALA A 123 -18.95 -16.71 -8.63
CA ALA A 123 -20.28 -16.25 -8.28
C ALA A 123 -21.21 -17.44 -7.98
N ARG A 124 -21.20 -18.47 -8.84
CA ARG A 124 -21.98 -19.70 -8.64
C ARG A 124 -21.56 -20.43 -7.36
N MET A 125 -20.26 -20.53 -7.08
CA MET A 125 -19.77 -21.12 -5.82
C MET A 125 -20.23 -20.33 -4.58
N SER A 126 -20.33 -19.01 -4.69
CA SER A 126 -20.81 -18.12 -3.61
C SER A 126 -22.35 -18.11 -3.45
N GLY A 127 -23.09 -18.84 -4.29
CA GLY A 127 -24.56 -18.88 -4.28
C GLY A 127 -25.23 -17.69 -4.98
N MET A 128 -24.49 -16.92 -5.76
CA MET A 128 -24.97 -15.79 -6.54
C MET A 128 -25.25 -16.22 -8.00
N ASP A 129 -26.33 -15.71 -8.61
CA ASP A 129 -26.65 -15.98 -10.02
C ASP A 129 -25.98 -14.94 -10.95
N PRO A 130 -24.91 -15.29 -11.67
CA PRO A 130 -24.22 -14.35 -12.56
C PRO A 130 -25.07 -13.93 -13.76
N GLU A 131 -26.02 -14.74 -14.20
CA GLU A 131 -26.82 -14.44 -15.40
C GLU A 131 -27.87 -13.38 -15.08
N GLU A 132 -28.41 -13.37 -13.86
CA GLU A 132 -29.32 -12.32 -13.41
C GLU A 132 -28.65 -10.94 -13.34
N ILE A 133 -27.41 -10.90 -12.82
CA ILE A 133 -26.60 -9.68 -12.73
C ILE A 133 -26.28 -9.13 -14.11
N GLU A 134 -25.97 -9.99 -15.08
CA GLU A 134 -25.72 -9.55 -16.46
C GLU A 134 -26.98 -8.97 -17.12
N ARG A 135 -28.16 -9.59 -16.91
CA ARG A 135 -29.43 -9.04 -17.40
C ARG A 135 -29.76 -7.68 -16.81
N GLU A 136 -29.58 -7.51 -15.50
CA GLU A 136 -29.81 -6.21 -14.85
C GLU A 136 -28.82 -5.15 -15.35
N ALA A 137 -27.54 -5.53 -15.50
CA ALA A 137 -26.52 -4.65 -16.06
C ALA A 137 -26.81 -4.24 -17.51
N GLU A 138 -27.36 -5.14 -18.33
CA GLU A 138 -27.83 -4.84 -19.69
C GLU A 138 -29.03 -3.90 -19.70
N ALA A 139 -30.02 -4.14 -18.84
CA ALA A 139 -31.17 -3.27 -18.69
C ALA A 139 -30.74 -1.85 -18.26
N ALA A 140 -29.81 -1.76 -17.32
CA ALA A 140 -29.24 -0.49 -16.86
C ALA A 140 -28.42 0.21 -17.96
N ARG A 141 -27.62 -0.52 -18.74
CA ARG A 141 -26.88 0.02 -19.90
C ARG A 141 -27.83 0.58 -20.97
N LYS A 142 -28.89 -0.18 -21.28
CA LYS A 142 -29.92 0.24 -22.24
C LYS A 142 -30.68 1.48 -21.77
N ALA A 143 -30.98 1.57 -20.46
CA ALA A 143 -31.61 2.75 -19.87
C ALA A 143 -30.72 4.01 -19.94
N ARG A 144 -29.39 3.85 -19.91
CA ARG A 144 -28.43 4.95 -20.06
C ARG A 144 -28.21 5.39 -21.51
N GLY A 145 -28.75 4.67 -22.49
CA GLY A 145 -28.61 5.03 -23.91
C GLY A 145 -27.20 4.84 -24.46
N GLU A 146 -26.40 3.96 -23.86
CA GLU A 146 -25.05 3.64 -24.35
C GLU A 146 -25.15 2.93 -25.72
N VAL A 147 -24.56 3.53 -26.75
CA VAL A 147 -24.48 2.95 -28.09
C VAL A 147 -23.19 2.14 -28.20
N GLU A 148 -23.32 0.85 -28.50
CA GLU A 148 -22.18 -0.04 -28.73
C GLU A 148 -21.48 0.36 -30.04
N VAL A 149 -20.22 0.79 -29.95
CA VAL A 149 -19.43 1.17 -31.12
C VAL A 149 -19.00 -0.11 -31.84
N ALA A 150 -19.54 -0.31 -33.05
CA ALA A 150 -19.24 -1.48 -33.87
C ALA A 150 -17.75 -1.54 -34.26
N ARG A 151 -17.15 -2.72 -34.11
CA ARG A 151 -15.78 -3.01 -34.54
C ARG A 151 -15.69 -2.96 -36.07
N PRO A 152 -14.67 -2.30 -36.67
CA PRO A 152 -14.50 -2.26 -38.11
C PRO A 152 -14.29 -3.67 -38.69
N ALA A 153 -14.99 -3.97 -39.78
CA ALA A 153 -14.91 -5.24 -40.48
C ALA A 153 -13.57 -5.36 -41.23
N GLY A 154 -12.81 -6.42 -40.97
CA GLY A 154 -11.56 -6.72 -41.68
C GLY A 154 -10.35 -7.05 -40.80
N LEU A 155 -10.46 -6.92 -39.47
CA LEU A 155 -9.39 -7.27 -38.54
C LEU A 155 -9.73 -8.56 -37.82
N LEU A 156 -8.96 -9.61 -38.14
CA LEU A 156 -9.10 -10.93 -37.54
C LEU A 156 -8.58 -10.92 -36.10
N CYS A 157 -9.46 -11.35 -35.20
CA CYS A 157 -9.15 -11.98 -33.92
C CYS A 157 -9.18 -13.51 -34.09
#